data_AF-A0A399W815-F1
#
_entry.id   AF-A0A399W815-F1
#
_cell.length_a   1.000
_cell.length_b   1.000
_cell.length_c   1.000
_cell.angle_alpha   90.00
_cell.angle_beta   90.00
_cell.angle_gamma   90.00
#
_symmetry.space_group_name_H-M   'P 1'
#
loop_
_entity.id
_entity.type
_entity.pdbx_description
1 polymer ?
#
loop_
_entity_poly.entity_id
_entity_poly.type
_entity_poly.pdbx_seq_one_letter_code
_entity_poly.pdbx_strand_id
1 'polypeptide(L)'
;MAPAFTMSGLSPPRKQYHFLGTLTFKGDPLTSSLLFSPLTQRKTPCYINLVNIAIIRKALVENKFRYTKHGTEQRINRHITGEEIEQAILTGEIIENYPSDKYGPSCLVYGKTAMGRALHVQIALLPIISIVTVYEPDPEQWIDNRIRRK
;
A
#
# COMPACT_ATOMS: atom_id res chain seq x y z
N MET A 1 -7.91 32.54 -50.90
CA MET A 1 -8.69 31.43 -50.30
C MET A 1 -8.39 31.40 -48.80
N ALA A 2 -9.42 31.26 -47.98
CA ALA A 2 -9.56 31.72 -46.59
C ALA A 2 -8.57 31.16 -45.53
N PRO A 3 -8.37 31.88 -44.40
CA PRO A 3 -7.56 31.45 -43.25
C PRO A 3 -8.38 30.66 -42.22
N ALA A 4 -7.73 29.79 -41.45
CA ALA A 4 -8.34 29.11 -40.30
C ALA A 4 -7.84 29.72 -38.97
N PHE A 5 -8.71 30.51 -38.34
CA PHE A 5 -8.75 30.75 -36.89
C PHE A 5 -9.20 29.44 -36.20
N THR A 6 -8.81 29.08 -34.97
CA THR A 6 -9.52 29.38 -33.70
C THR A 6 -8.73 28.67 -32.56
N MET A 7 -8.08 29.38 -31.63
CA MET A 7 -8.50 29.73 -30.26
C MET A 7 -8.94 28.57 -29.33
N SER A 8 -8.07 28.27 -28.36
CA SER A 8 -8.31 28.07 -26.92
C SER A 8 -9.58 27.35 -26.44
N GLY A 9 -9.39 26.14 -25.89
CA GLY A 9 -10.39 25.41 -25.10
C GLY A 9 -10.61 26.05 -23.72
N LEU A 10 -11.84 26.49 -23.51
CA LEU A 10 -12.39 27.02 -22.26
C LEU A 10 -12.66 25.90 -21.24
N SER A 11 -12.29 26.15 -19.99
CA SER A 11 -12.62 25.34 -18.81
C SER A 11 -14.07 25.61 -18.37
N PRO A 12 -14.83 24.62 -17.88
CA PRO A 12 -16.23 24.81 -17.50
C PRO A 12 -16.40 25.61 -16.19
N PRO A 13 -17.54 26.31 -16.01
CA PRO A 13 -17.71 27.33 -14.98
C PRO A 13 -17.90 26.75 -13.57
N ARG A 14 -17.17 27.33 -12.62
CA ARG A 14 -17.26 27.10 -11.17
C ARG A 14 -18.55 27.75 -10.65
N LYS A 15 -19.52 26.93 -10.21
CA LYS A 15 -20.77 27.39 -9.58
C LYS A 15 -20.45 28.24 -8.33
N GLN A 16 -20.86 29.50 -8.34
CA GLN A 16 -20.93 30.35 -7.15
C GLN A 16 -22.25 30.06 -6.42
N TYR A 17 -22.18 29.69 -5.14
CA TYR A 17 -23.33 29.69 -4.26
C TYR A 17 -23.29 30.98 -3.43
N HIS A 18 -24.27 31.85 -3.68
CA HIS A 18 -24.65 32.93 -2.77
C HIS A 18 -25.51 32.32 -1.66
N PHE A 19 -25.12 32.50 -0.40
CA PHE A 19 -26.04 32.31 0.73
C PHE A 19 -25.99 33.56 1.61
N LEU A 20 -27.01 34.39 1.46
CA LEU A 20 -27.34 35.49 2.35
C LEU A 20 -27.94 34.91 3.63
N GLY A 21 -27.37 35.27 4.77
CA GLY A 21 -27.91 34.91 6.08
C GLY A 21 -27.15 35.58 7.20
N THR A 22 -27.56 36.79 7.57
CA THR A 22 -27.14 37.44 8.82
C THR A 22 -27.92 36.83 9.98
N LEU A 23 -27.23 36.04 10.82
CA LEU A 23 -27.74 35.56 12.10
C LEU A 23 -27.16 36.45 13.21
N THR A 24 -28.02 37.29 13.76
CA THR A 24 -27.76 38.12 14.94
C THR A 24 -27.83 37.24 16.19
N PHE A 25 -26.71 37.09 16.89
CA PHE A 25 -26.66 36.42 18.19
C PHE A 25 -26.77 37.47 19.30
N LYS A 26 -27.96 37.62 19.88
CA LYS A 26 -28.15 38.29 21.18
C LYS A 26 -27.65 37.33 22.25
N GLY A 27 -26.56 37.70 22.91
CA GLY A 27 -26.12 37.02 24.12
C GLY A 27 -27.03 37.35 25.30
N ASP A 28 -27.10 36.42 26.25
CA ASP A 28 -27.33 36.72 27.65
C ASP A 28 -26.60 35.68 28.53
N PRO A 29 -26.25 36.02 29.78
CA PRO A 29 -25.11 35.44 30.49
C PRO A 29 -25.51 34.52 31.66
N LEU A 30 -24.47 33.84 32.17
CA LEU A 30 -24.38 33.11 33.44
C LEU A 30 -24.97 31.69 33.46
N THR A 31 -24.10 30.68 33.59
CA THR A 31 -23.82 30.00 34.87
C THR A 31 -22.98 28.73 34.61
N SER A 32 -22.07 28.45 35.54
CA SER A 32 -21.37 27.17 35.74
C SER A 32 -20.05 26.97 35.01
N SER A 33 -19.02 27.46 35.67
CA SER A 33 -17.67 26.89 35.67
C SER A 33 -17.71 25.39 35.98
N LEU A 34 -17.65 24.58 34.94
CA LEU A 34 -17.06 23.25 35.02
C LEU A 34 -15.95 23.21 33.98
N LEU A 35 -14.73 23.08 34.52
CA LEU A 35 -13.48 22.94 33.79
C LEU A 35 -13.57 21.72 32.87
N PHE A 36 -13.97 21.93 31.62
CA PHE A 36 -13.67 20.98 30.56
C PHE A 36 -12.18 21.08 30.27
N SER A 37 -11.38 20.25 30.93
CA SER A 37 -10.03 19.93 30.49
C SER A 37 -10.11 19.42 29.05
N PRO A 38 -9.41 20.00 28.06
CA PRO A 38 -9.21 19.34 26.78
C PRO A 38 -8.05 18.35 26.94
N LEU A 39 -8.27 17.30 27.72
CA LEU A 39 -7.36 16.16 27.80
C LEU A 39 -8.06 14.94 27.21
N THR A 40 -8.14 14.91 25.89
CA THR A 40 -7.90 13.65 25.18
C THR A 40 -7.23 13.96 23.85
N GLN A 41 -5.93 14.20 23.99
CA GLN A 41 -4.88 13.73 23.09
C GLN A 41 -5.34 13.38 21.67
N ARG A 42 -4.91 14.23 20.73
CA ARG A 42 -4.61 13.84 19.36
C ARG A 42 -3.87 12.51 19.38
N LYS A 43 -4.59 11.40 19.21
CA LYS A 43 -3.98 10.14 18.83
C LYS A 43 -3.65 10.27 17.36
N THR A 44 -2.51 10.89 17.04
CA THR A 44 -1.78 10.46 15.85
C THR A 44 -1.54 8.96 16.05
N PRO A 45 -2.12 8.07 15.23
CA PRO A 45 -1.59 6.73 15.16
C PRO A 45 -0.21 6.93 14.53
N CYS A 46 0.84 6.92 15.35
CA CYS A 46 2.15 6.51 14.87
C CYS A 46 1.99 5.06 14.41
N TYR A 47 1.49 4.89 13.18
CA TYR A 47 1.07 3.61 12.65
C TYR A 47 2.34 2.83 12.35
N ILE A 48 2.78 2.06 13.34
CA ILE A 48 3.60 0.87 13.11
C ILE A 48 2.75 0.02 12.16
N ASN A 49 3.01 0.14 10.86
CA ASN A 49 2.43 -0.71 9.84
C ASN A 49 2.93 -2.13 10.13
N LEU A 50 2.23 -2.84 11.00
CA LEU A 50 2.32 -4.29 11.06
C LEU A 50 1.78 -4.78 9.72
N VAL A 51 2.70 -5.12 8.82
CA VAL A 51 2.38 -5.69 7.52
C VAL A 51 1.56 -6.96 7.77
N ASN A 52 0.31 -6.97 7.33
CA ASN A 52 -0.62 -8.06 7.56
C ASN A 52 -0.79 -8.90 6.30
N ILE A 53 -0.38 -10.17 6.38
CA ILE A 53 -0.48 -11.12 5.24
C ILE A 53 -1.92 -11.29 4.74
N ALA A 54 -2.93 -11.14 5.59
CA ALA A 54 -4.33 -11.23 5.19
C ALA A 54 -4.72 -10.11 4.19
N ILE A 55 -4.16 -8.91 4.36
CA ILE A 55 -4.38 -7.79 3.43
C ILE A 55 -3.75 -8.11 2.08
N ILE A 56 -2.53 -8.67 2.09
CA ILE A 56 -1.81 -9.08 0.89
C ILE A 56 -2.60 -10.16 0.14
N ARG A 57 -3.01 -11.22 0.83
CA ARG A 57 -3.80 -12.32 0.24
C ARG A 57 -5.12 -11.82 -0.34
N LYS A 58 -5.82 -10.93 0.37
CA LYS A 58 -7.05 -10.30 -0.15
C LYS A 58 -6.79 -9.52 -1.45
N ALA A 59 -5.72 -8.74 -1.50
CA ALA A 59 -5.35 -7.99 -2.70
C ALA A 59 -5.03 -8.90 -3.88
N LEU A 60 -4.38 -10.06 -3.64
CA LEU A 60 -4.14 -11.06 -4.68
C LEU A 60 -5.45 -11.65 -5.23
N VAL A 61 -6.36 -12.06 -4.34
CA VAL A 61 -7.67 -12.62 -4.75
C VAL A 61 -8.50 -11.60 -5.54
N GLU A 62 -8.41 -10.32 -5.18
CA GLU A 62 -9.08 -9.23 -5.90
C GLU A 62 -8.31 -8.77 -7.16
N ASN A 63 -7.17 -9.41 -7.48
CA ASN A 63 -6.25 -9.04 -8.56
C ASN A 63 -5.80 -7.56 -8.51
N LYS A 64 -5.66 -7.02 -7.29
CA LYS A 64 -5.25 -5.64 -6.97
C LYS A 64 -3.77 -5.57 -6.60
N PHE A 65 -2.93 -6.09 -7.49
CA PHE A 65 -1.49 -6.03 -7.34
C PHE A 65 -0.82 -5.70 -8.67
N ARG A 66 0.46 -5.34 -8.62
CA ARG A 66 1.29 -5.13 -9.80
C ARG A 66 2.68 -5.68 -9.57
N TYR A 67 3.37 -6.00 -10.66
CA TYR A 67 4.81 -6.23 -10.63
C TYR A 67 5.55 -4.89 -10.82
N THR A 68 6.64 -4.70 -10.09
CA THR A 68 7.60 -3.65 -10.44
C THR A 68 8.35 -4.04 -11.72
N LYS A 69 9.05 -3.10 -12.35
CA LYS A 69 9.95 -3.41 -13.48
C LYS A 69 10.95 -4.51 -13.09
N HIS A 70 11.61 -4.36 -11.95
CA HIS A 70 12.54 -5.34 -11.42
C HIS A 70 11.87 -6.70 -11.19
N GLY A 71 10.74 -6.74 -10.49
CA GLY A 71 10.01 -7.99 -10.25
C GLY A 71 9.57 -8.71 -11.53
N THR A 72 9.21 -7.95 -12.57
CA THR A 72 8.86 -8.49 -13.90
C THR A 72 10.07 -9.14 -14.56
N GLU A 73 11.21 -8.45 -14.62
CA GLU A 73 12.46 -8.97 -15.19
C GLU A 73 12.94 -10.22 -14.44
N GLN A 74 12.91 -10.20 -13.11
CA GLN A 74 13.36 -11.32 -12.28
C GLN A 74 12.51 -12.58 -12.47
N ARG A 75 11.18 -12.47 -12.53
CA ARG A 75 10.32 -13.65 -12.75
C ARG A 75 10.56 -14.26 -14.13
N ILE A 76 10.74 -13.42 -15.16
CA ILE A 76 10.99 -13.89 -16.53
C ILE A 76 12.33 -14.63 -16.58
N ASN A 77 13.39 -14.02 -16.06
CA ASN A 77 14.73 -14.60 -16.07
C ASN A 77 14.83 -15.91 -15.28
N ARG A 78 14.02 -16.07 -14.22
CA ARG A 78 13.98 -17.27 -13.37
C ARG A 78 12.89 -18.28 -13.73
N HIS A 79 12.15 -18.04 -14.81
CA HIS A 79 11.02 -18.89 -15.23
C HIS A 79 10.03 -19.12 -14.08
N ILE A 80 9.64 -18.04 -13.40
CA ILE A 80 8.67 -18.05 -12.31
C ILE A 80 7.37 -17.45 -12.86
N THR A 81 6.33 -18.27 -12.89
CA THR A 81 5.01 -17.91 -13.38
C THR A 81 4.26 -17.02 -12.38
N GLY A 82 3.22 -16.32 -12.85
CA GLY A 82 2.35 -15.56 -11.94
C GLY A 82 1.62 -16.47 -10.95
N GLU A 83 1.16 -17.64 -11.42
CA GLU A 83 0.46 -18.63 -10.62
C GLU A 83 1.32 -19.17 -9.48
N GLU A 84 2.60 -19.47 -9.74
CA GLU A 84 3.53 -19.91 -8.70
C GLU A 84 3.72 -18.84 -7.60
N ILE A 85 3.76 -17.56 -7.99
CA ILE A 85 3.89 -16.44 -7.05
C ILE A 85 2.63 -16.30 -6.20
N GLU A 86 1.46 -16.36 -6.83
CA GLU A 86 0.18 -16.30 -6.13
C GLU A 86 0.03 -17.46 -5.15
N GLN A 87 0.34 -18.69 -5.57
CA GLN A 87 0.32 -19.88 -4.70
C GLN A 87 1.26 -19.71 -3.49
N ALA A 88 2.49 -19.26 -3.74
CA ALA A 88 3.47 -19.05 -2.68
C ALA A 88 3.00 -17.99 -1.68
N ILE A 89 2.34 -16.92 -2.11
CA ILE A 89 1.84 -15.88 -1.20
C ILE A 89 0.58 -16.34 -0.44
N LEU A 90 -0.33 -17.05 -1.11
CA LEU A 90 -1.58 -17.53 -0.51
C LEU A 90 -1.35 -18.58 0.57
N THR A 91 -0.33 -19.43 0.41
CA THR A 91 0.01 -20.51 1.36
C THR A 91 1.18 -20.17 2.27
N GLY A 92 1.97 -19.16 1.91
CA GLY A 92 3.19 -18.78 2.60
C GLY A 92 3.00 -17.96 3.86
N GLU A 93 4.13 -17.57 4.43
CA GLU A 93 4.24 -16.81 5.68
C GLU A 93 5.20 -15.62 5.50
N ILE A 94 4.98 -14.55 6.26
CA ILE A 94 5.92 -13.43 6.29
C ILE A 94 7.10 -13.84 7.17
N ILE A 95 8.30 -13.81 6.61
CA ILE A 95 9.55 -14.15 7.31
C ILE A 95 10.39 -12.93 7.70
N GLU A 96 10.27 -11.82 6.97
CA GLU A 96 10.92 -10.55 7.32
C GLU A 96 9.98 -9.36 7.07
N ASN A 97 10.12 -8.32 7.89
CA ASN A 97 9.38 -7.06 7.76
C ASN A 97 10.36 -5.89 7.61
N TYR A 98 10.09 -5.03 6.63
CA TYR A 98 10.89 -3.84 6.34
C TYR A 98 9.98 -2.60 6.36
N PRO A 99 9.64 -2.05 7.56
CA PRO A 99 8.70 -0.94 7.68
C PRO A 99 9.22 0.38 7.10
N SER A 100 10.53 0.50 6.88
CA SER A 100 11.23 1.70 6.40
C SER A 100 12.05 1.44 5.14
N ASP A 101 11.63 0.49 4.30
CA ASP A 101 12.29 0.21 3.03
C ASP A 101 12.14 1.38 2.03
N LYS A 102 13.01 1.44 1.02
CA LYS A 102 13.08 2.52 0.02
C LYS A 102 11.79 2.65 -0.82
N TYR A 103 10.97 1.61 -0.85
CA TYR A 103 9.67 1.56 -1.53
C TYR A 103 8.49 1.82 -0.59
N GLY A 104 8.75 2.16 0.68
CA GLY A 104 7.78 2.20 1.77
C GLY A 104 7.71 0.88 2.54
N PRO A 105 6.71 0.70 3.42
CA PRO A 105 6.56 -0.54 4.19
C PRO A 105 6.48 -1.75 3.26
N SER A 106 7.41 -2.68 3.45
CA SER A 106 7.49 -3.92 2.67
C SER A 106 7.72 -5.12 3.59
N CYS A 107 7.49 -6.32 3.05
CA CYS A 107 7.77 -7.58 3.75
C CYS A 107 8.34 -8.61 2.77
N LEU A 108 9.04 -9.61 3.32
CA LEU A 108 9.47 -10.79 2.60
C LEU A 108 8.55 -11.96 2.98
N VAL A 109 7.90 -12.53 1.97
CA VAL A 109 7.06 -13.73 2.11
C VAL A 109 7.85 -14.93 1.64
N TYR A 110 7.86 -15.99 2.46
CA TYR A 110 8.30 -17.31 2.09
C TYR A 110 7.09 -18.19 1.79
N GLY A 111 7.10 -18.85 0.65
CA GLY A 111 6.07 -19.82 0.28
C GLY A 111 6.63 -20.93 -0.59
N LYS A 112 5.76 -21.87 -0.96
CA LYS A 112 6.09 -22.94 -1.89
C LYS A 112 5.08 -22.98 -3.02
N THR A 113 5.55 -23.38 -4.20
CA THR A 113 4.67 -23.70 -5.33
C THR A 113 3.96 -25.04 -5.09
N ALA A 114 2.96 -25.35 -5.90
CA ALA A 114 2.31 -26.67 -5.88
C ALA A 114 3.31 -27.85 -6.09
N MET A 115 4.44 -27.60 -6.76
CA MET A 115 5.51 -28.57 -6.98
C MET A 115 6.52 -28.64 -5.83
N GLY A 116 6.33 -27.86 -4.76
CA GLY A 116 7.22 -27.84 -3.60
C GLY A 116 8.45 -26.93 -3.75
N ARG A 117 8.56 -26.18 -4.86
CA ARG A 117 9.66 -25.22 -5.09
C ARG A 117 9.53 -24.04 -4.12
N ALA A 118 10.60 -23.73 -3.39
CA ALA A 118 10.64 -22.65 -2.42
C ALA A 118 10.75 -21.29 -3.13
N LEU A 119 9.93 -20.31 -2.74
CA LEU A 119 9.96 -18.95 -3.29
C LEU A 119 9.99 -17.90 -2.20
N HIS A 120 10.85 -16.91 -2.40
CA HIS A 120 10.88 -15.66 -1.67
C HIS A 120 10.27 -14.55 -2.52
N VAL A 121 9.30 -13.84 -1.95
CA VAL A 121 8.60 -12.74 -2.63
C VAL A 121 8.64 -11.50 -1.75
N GLN A 122 9.29 -10.44 -2.22
CA GLN A 122 9.27 -9.15 -1.53
C GLN A 122 8.09 -8.32 -2.03
N ILE A 123 7.28 -7.84 -1.09
CA ILE A 123 6.01 -7.16 -1.37
C ILE A 123 6.01 -5.81 -0.67
N ALA A 124 5.79 -4.72 -1.43
CA ALA A 124 5.60 -3.37 -0.91
C ALA A 124 4.11 -2.99 -0.85
N LEU A 125 3.72 -2.25 0.19
CA LEU A 125 2.30 -2.03 0.56
C LEU A 125 1.69 -0.67 0.11
N LEU A 126 2.25 0.07 -0.86
CA LEU A 126 1.82 1.44 -1.16
C LEU A 126 1.41 1.71 -2.62
N PRO A 127 0.37 2.55 -2.85
CA PRO A 127 -1.04 2.29 -2.50
C PRO A 127 -1.62 1.05 -3.19
N ILE A 128 -0.90 0.48 -4.16
CA ILE A 128 -1.21 -0.78 -4.83
C ILE A 128 -0.13 -1.78 -4.41
N ILE A 129 -0.55 -2.98 -3.97
CA ILE A 129 0.38 -4.05 -3.61
C ILE A 129 1.34 -4.30 -4.77
N SER A 130 2.64 -4.13 -4.51
CA SER A 130 3.66 -4.19 -5.54
C SER A 130 4.64 -5.31 -5.25
N ILE A 131 4.74 -6.28 -6.15
CA ILE A 131 5.74 -7.34 -6.10
C ILE A 131 7.06 -6.76 -6.57
N VAL A 132 7.97 -6.54 -5.61
CA VAL A 132 9.26 -5.88 -5.82
C VAL A 132 10.26 -6.85 -6.42
N THR A 133 10.40 -8.03 -5.83
CA THR A 133 11.29 -9.08 -6.33
C THR A 133 10.74 -10.47 -6.00
N VAL A 134 11.16 -11.45 -6.80
CA VAL A 134 10.88 -12.86 -6.59
C VAL A 134 12.11 -13.70 -6.93
N TYR A 135 12.47 -14.63 -6.06
CA TYR A 135 13.62 -15.51 -6.23
C TYR A 135 13.47 -16.81 -5.43
N GLU A 136 14.26 -17.82 -5.80
CA GLU A 136 14.44 -19.02 -4.99
C GLU A 136 15.51 -18.76 -3.93
N PRO A 137 15.25 -19.09 -2.65
CA PRO A 137 16.22 -18.90 -1.59
C PRO A 137 17.48 -19.74 -1.83
N ASP A 138 18.63 -19.07 -1.75
CA ASP A 138 19.94 -19.69 -1.80
C ASP A 138 20.25 -20.38 -0.45
N PRO A 139 20.55 -21.69 -0.41
CA PRO A 139 20.87 -22.40 0.83
C PRO A 139 22.15 -21.89 1.52
N GLU A 140 23.05 -21.23 0.79
CA GLU A 140 24.23 -20.56 1.37
C GLU A 140 23.86 -19.29 2.13
N GLN A 141 22.70 -18.71 1.84
CA GLN A 141 22.20 -17.48 2.47
C GLN A 141 21.03 -17.73 3.44
N TRP A 142 20.34 -18.86 3.30
CA TRP A 142 19.11 -19.16 4.04
C TRP A 142 19.13 -20.54 4.70
N ILE A 143 18.78 -20.60 5.98
CA ILE A 143 18.52 -21.83 6.73
C ILE A 143 17.03 -22.14 6.62
N ASP A 144 16.71 -23.36 6.19
CA ASP A 144 15.33 -23.85 5.98
C ASP A 144 14.45 -22.94 5.12
N ASN A 145 15.07 -22.13 4.24
CA ASN A 145 14.41 -21.12 3.41
C ASN A 145 13.64 -20.06 4.21
N ARG A 146 14.01 -19.83 5.47
CA ARG A 146 13.28 -18.91 6.36
C ARG A 146 14.19 -17.95 7.10
N ILE A 147 15.34 -18.45 7.57
CA ILE A 147 16.23 -17.69 8.44
C ILE A 147 17.47 -17.29 7.63
N ARG A 148 17.71 -15.99 7.54
CA ARG A 148 18.89 -15.47 6.85
C ARG A 148 20.16 -15.71 7.66
N ARG A 149 21.19 -16.26 7.00
CA ARG A 149 22.55 -16.35 7.55
C ARG A 149 23.14 -14.94 7.58
N LYS A 150 23.71 -14.54 8.72
CA LYS A 150 24.36 -13.24 8.92
C LYS A 150 25.86 -13.34 8.73
#